data_AF-A0A7X1GWH6-F1
#
_entry.id   AF-A0A7X1GWH6-F1
#
_cell.length_a   1.000
_cell.length_b   1.000
_cell.length_c   1.000
_cell.angle_alpha   90.00
_cell.angle_beta   90.00
_cell.angle_gamma   90.00
#
_symmetry.space_group_name_H-M   'P 1'
#
loop_
_entity.id
_entity.type
_entity.pdbx_description
1 polymer ?
#
loop_
_entity_poly.entity_id
_entity_poly.type
_entity_poly.pdbx_seq_one_letter_code
_entity_poly.pdbx_strand_id
1 'polypeptide(L)'
;MSFELLYGYCHCFGKTTYRHGLVASETEARRWVAAGRSDDRRPMPPGSDPVWTCPVTGCPGHVQRPWFAYRPVSGEEDATQ
;
A
#
# COMPACT_ATOMS: atom_id res chain seq x y z
N MET A 1 -18.89 5.92 8.74
CA MET A 1 -17.71 5.02 8.74
C MET A 1 -17.11 5.06 7.35
N SER A 2 -15.82 5.33 7.22
CA SER A 2 -15.10 5.20 5.94
C SER A 2 -14.01 4.14 6.08
N PHE A 3 -13.41 3.73 4.97
CA PHE A 3 -12.35 2.73 4.95
C PHE A 3 -11.16 3.29 4.20
N GLU A 4 -10.02 3.31 4.88
CA GLU A 4 -8.76 3.73 4.28
C GLU A 4 -8.14 2.56 3.53
N LEU A 5 -7.81 2.81 2.28
CA LEU A 5 -7.14 1.90 1.38
C LEU A 5 -5.63 2.04 1.55
N LEU A 6 -4.95 0.93 1.82
CA LEU A 6 -3.53 0.87 2.10
C LEU A 6 -2.84 -0.09 1.14
N TYR A 7 -1.66 0.30 0.67
CA TYR A 7 -0.76 -0.60 -0.04
C TYR A 7 0.66 -0.41 0.43
N GLY A 8 1.56 -1.31 0.07
CA GLY A 8 2.98 -1.11 0.32
C GLY A 8 3.80 -2.31 -0.12
N TYR A 9 5.07 -2.33 0.23
CA TYR A 9 6.02 -3.34 -0.23
C TYR A 9 6.79 -3.93 0.96
N CYS A 10 7.23 -5.18 0.85
CA CYS A 10 8.01 -5.88 1.86
C CYS A 10 9.49 -5.87 1.47
N HIS A 11 10.25 -4.91 1.99
CA HIS A 11 11.69 -4.82 1.72
C HIS A 11 12.49 -5.60 2.77
N CYS A 12 13.78 -5.82 2.49
CA CYS A 12 14.72 -6.29 3.50
C CYS A 12 14.83 -5.30 4.69
N PHE A 13 14.54 -4.01 4.45
CA PHE A 13 14.46 -2.96 5.46
C PHE A 13 13.18 -3.00 6.31
N GLY A 14 12.20 -3.83 5.93
CA GLY A 14 10.89 -3.90 6.58
C GLY A 14 9.73 -3.61 5.62
N LYS A 15 8.53 -3.49 6.20
CA LYS A 15 7.29 -3.34 5.45
C LYS A 15 6.91 -1.86 5.32
N THR A 16 6.86 -1.33 4.10
CA THR A 16 6.34 0.03 3.84
C THR A 16 4.82 0.01 3.80
N THR A 17 4.19 1.13 4.17
CA THR A 17 2.74 1.34 4.13
C THR A 17 2.46 2.73 3.57
N TYR A 18 1.58 2.80 2.57
CA TYR A 18 1.18 4.01 1.88
C TYR A 18 -0.34 4.09 1.82
N ARG A 19 -0.86 5.32 1.97
CA ARG A 19 -2.27 5.63 1.82
C ARG A 19 -2.60 5.74 0.33
N HIS A 20 -3.63 5.03 -0.12
CA HIS A 20 -4.14 5.16 -1.48
C HIS A 20 -5.34 6.09 -1.55
N GLY A 21 -6.27 6.00 -0.58
CA GLY A 21 -7.47 6.81 -0.54
C GLY A 21 -8.46 6.34 0.51
N LEU A 22 -9.64 6.97 0.54
CA LEU A 22 -10.75 6.62 1.42
C LEU A 22 -11.96 6.22 0.56
N VAL A 23 -12.67 5.18 0.99
CA VAL A 23 -13.94 4.76 0.39
C VAL A 23 -15.05 4.72 1.44
N ALA A 24 -16.30 4.87 0.98
CA ALA A 24 -17.46 4.98 1.87
C ALA A 24 -17.97 3.62 2.37
N SER A 25 -17.60 2.51 1.72
CA SER A 25 -18.10 1.19 2.06
C SER A 25 -17.01 0.12 2.20
N GLU A 26 -17.24 -0.82 3.10
CA GLU A 26 -16.34 -1.97 3.29
C GLU A 26 -16.28 -2.86 2.05
N THR A 27 -17.41 -2.98 1.34
CA THR A 27 -17.52 -3.74 0.10
C THR A 27 -16.58 -3.18 -0.98
N GLU A 28 -16.53 -1.86 -1.16
CA GLU A 28 -15.57 -1.23 -2.08
C GLU A 28 -14.13 -1.48 -1.65
N ALA A 29 -13.84 -1.36 -0.34
CA ALA A 29 -12.51 -1.61 0.18
C ALA A 29 -12.04 -3.05 -0.05
N ARG A 30 -12.93 -4.04 0.16
CA ARG A 30 -12.68 -5.46 -0.12
C ARG A 30 -12.44 -5.72 -1.61
N ARG A 31 -13.26 -5.12 -2.49
CA ARG A 31 -13.07 -5.23 -3.95
C ARG A 31 -11.73 -4.66 -4.39
N TRP A 32 -11.34 -3.52 -3.82
CA TRP A 32 -10.05 -2.90 -4.13
C TRP A 32 -8.87 -3.78 -3.73
N VAL A 33 -8.89 -4.37 -2.52
CA VAL A 33 -7.85 -5.33 -2.10
C VAL A 33 -7.80 -6.56 -3.01
N ALA A 34 -8.96 -7.10 -3.39
CA ALA A 34 -9.03 -8.25 -4.29
C ALA A 34 -8.46 -7.91 -5.67
N ALA A 35 -8.86 -6.77 -6.24
CA ALA A 35 -8.37 -6.29 -7.53
C ALA A 35 -6.85 -6.08 -7.52
N GLY A 36 -6.30 -5.43 -6.48
CA GLY A 36 -4.85 -5.19 -6.37
C GLY A 36 -4.03 -6.49 -6.30
N ARG A 37 -4.57 -7.55 -5.71
CA ARG A 37 -3.90 -8.87 -5.67
C ARG A 37 -3.92 -9.59 -7.02
N SER A 38 -4.92 -9.32 -7.84
CA SER A 38 -5.10 -9.93 -9.16
C SER A 38 -4.52 -9.11 -10.30
N ASP A 39 -4.20 -7.83 -10.09
CA ASP A 39 -3.61 -6.96 -11.12
C ASP A 39 -2.14 -7.30 -11.32
N ASP A 40 -1.79 -7.74 -12.53
CA ASP A 40 -0.42 -8.06 -12.93
C ASP A 40 0.44 -6.82 -13.13
N ARG A 41 -0.15 -5.62 -13.10
CA ARG A 41 0.59 -4.36 -13.13
C ARG A 41 1.19 -4.09 -11.76
N ARG A 42 2.50 -3.88 -11.76
CA ARG A 42 3.23 -3.42 -10.59
C ARG A 42 3.17 -1.90 -10.54
N PRO A 43 2.44 -1.29 -9.59
CA PRO A 43 2.50 0.16 -9.43
C PRO A 43 3.93 0.57 -9.10
N MET A 44 4.33 1.73 -9.61
CA MET A 44 5.62 2.31 -9.29
C MET A 44 5.63 2.72 -7.81
N PRO A 45 6.61 2.27 -7.00
CA PRO A 45 6.72 2.69 -5.62
C PRO A 45 6.89 4.21 -5.51
N PRO A 46 6.37 4.86 -4.44
CA PRO A 46 6.63 6.27 -4.17
C PRO A 46 8.13 6.58 -4.13
N GLY A 47 8.54 7.81 -4.47
CA GLY A 47 9.96 8.19 -4.48
C GLY A 47 10.66 8.09 -3.11
N SER A 48 9.90 8.08 -2.02
CA SER A 48 10.39 7.85 -0.66
C SER A 48 10.59 6.37 -0.32
N ASP A 49 10.23 5.46 -1.20
CA ASP A 49 10.36 4.02 -0.94
C ASP A 49 11.84 3.60 -0.90
N PRO A 50 12.27 2.82 0.12
CA PRO A 50 13.67 2.45 0.30
C PRO A 50 14.22 1.56 -0.83
N VAL A 51 13.36 1.03 -1.72
CA VAL A 51 13.80 0.34 -2.94
C VAL A 51 14.73 1.23 -3.79
N TRP A 52 14.52 2.55 -3.79
CA TRP A 52 15.30 3.48 -4.60
C TRP A 52 16.71 3.72 -4.07
N THR A 53 16.92 3.50 -2.77
CA THR A 53 18.21 3.70 -2.09
C THR A 53 18.86 2.38 -1.68
N CYS A 54 18.28 1.23 -2.04
CA CYS A 54 18.80 -0.07 -1.68
C CYS A 54 20.08 -0.38 -2.48
N PRO A 55 21.23 -0.63 -1.82
CA PRO A 55 22.49 -0.87 -2.52
C PRO A 55 22.60 -2.27 -3.15
N VAL A 56 21.62 -3.15 -2.91
CA VAL A 56 21.67 -4.56 -3.34
C VAL A 56 21.16 -4.71 -4.78
N THR A 57 22.07 -4.85 -5.73
CA THR A 57 21.77 -4.90 -7.18
C THR A 57 20.86 -6.06 -7.61
N GLY A 58 20.79 -7.15 -6.84
CA GLY A 58 20.00 -8.35 -7.14
C GLY A 58 18.88 -8.67 -6.13
N CYS A 59 18.36 -7.68 -5.42
CA CYS A 59 17.38 -7.92 -4.36
C CYS A 59 16.01 -8.39 -4.93
N PRO A 60 15.45 -9.52 -4.47
CA PRO A 60 14.08 -9.92 -4.84
C PRO A 60 13.02 -8.87 -4.46
N GLY A 61 13.28 -8.08 -3.42
CA GLY A 61 12.43 -6.95 -3.02
C GLY A 61 12.32 -5.85 -4.08
N HIS A 62 13.25 -5.77 -5.03
CA HIS A 62 13.20 -4.82 -6.13
C HIS A 62 12.18 -5.18 -7.21
N VAL A 63 11.64 -6.40 -7.22
CA VAL A 63 10.65 -6.88 -8.21
C VAL A 63 9.34 -7.34 -7.58
N GLN A 64 9.20 -7.19 -6.26
CA GLN A 64 8.03 -7.68 -5.53
C GLN A 64 6.74 -6.94 -5.90
N ARG A 65 5.62 -7.65 -5.78
CA ARG A 65 4.27 -7.06 -5.86
C ARG A 65 3.94 -6.38 -4.53
N PRO A 66 3.18 -5.28 -4.56
CA PRO A 66 2.71 -4.67 -3.33
C PRO A 66 1.71 -5.58 -2.61
N TRP A 67 1.67 -5.46 -1.29
CA TRP A 67 0.56 -5.96 -0.49
C TRP A 67 -0.56 -4.91 -0.47
N PHE A 68 -1.79 -5.37 -0.28
CA PHE A 68 -2.98 -4.50 -0.21
C PHE A 68 -3.79 -4.84 1.04
N ALA A 69 -4.27 -3.81 1.73
CA ALA A 69 -5.17 -3.92 2.88
C ALA A 69 -6.12 -2.71 2.95
N TYR A 70 -7.08 -2.78 3.86
CA TYR A 70 -7.84 -1.60 4.26
C TYR A 70 -8.00 -1.61 5.78
N ARG A 71 -8.29 -0.44 6.36
CA ARG A 71 -8.70 -0.32 7.76
C ARG A 71 -9.93 0.58 7.90
N PRO A 72 -10.85 0.28 8.83
CA PRO A 72 -11.95 1.19 9.13
C PRO A 72 -11.41 2.48 9.73
N VAL A 73 -12.03 3.61 9.38
CA VAL A 73 -11.75 4.92 9.93
C VAL A 73 -13.08 5.50 10.41
N SER A 74 -13.16 5.74 11.71
CA SER A 74 -14.25 6.51 12.31
C SER A 74 -13.94 7.99 12.05
N GLY A 75 -14.96 8.76 11.65
CA GLY A 75 -14.80 10.18 11.39
C GLY A 75 -14.64 10.97 12.68
N GLU A 76 -13.46 10.91 13.28
CA GLU A 76 -12.90 11.91 14.18
C GLU A 76 -11.48 12.18 13.69
N GLU A 77 -11.20 13.46 13.44
CA GLU A 77 -10.01 13.97 12.78
C GLU A 77 -8.71 13.68 13.54
N ASP A 78 -7.65 13.39 12.80
CA ASP A 78 -6.29 13.90 13.08
C ASP A 78 -5.55 13.86 11.71
N ALA A 79 -5.35 14.95 10.96
CA ALA A 79 -4.83 16.26 11.33
C ALA A 79 -3.47 16.20 12.04
N THR A 80 -2.55 15.33 11.61
CA THR A 80 -1.11 15.56 11.82
C THR A 80 -0.30 15.14 10.60
N GLN A 81 0.65 16.02 10.30
CA GLN A 81 1.57 16.13 9.16
C GLN A 81 2.49 14.92 8.94
#